data_AF-A0A345RC46-F1
#
_entry.id   AF-A0A345RC46-F1
#
_cell.length_a   1.000
_cell.length_b   1.000
_cell.length_c   1.000
_cell.angle_alpha   90.00
_cell.angle_beta   90.00
_cell.angle_gamma   90.00
#
_symmetry.space_group_name_H-M   'P 1'
#
loop_
_entity.id
_entity.type
_entity.pdbx_description
1 polymer ?
#
loop_
_entity_poly.entity_id
_entity_poly.type
_entity_poly.pdbx_seq_one_letter_code
_entity_poly.pdbx_strand_id
1 'polypeptide(L)'
;MICLRTTGILRRWQVACLVDIVCGYRLKDFSEVGAEDKNRLIAECEEKIADYIERRGSNIWQHRSNAKGYVPGSIRYEVLKRAKYRCELCGASAEEVALHVDHIIPRNKGGQDDLSNFQALCITCNINKRDLDDADFRGVAEAYGYREAECVFCEVSADRIIAENELCDAIRDGLLAHSPYHQSKQLFV
;
A
#
# COMPACT_ATOMS: atom_id res chain seq x y z
N MET A 1 -12.49 -12.38 7.48
CA MET A 1 -12.89 -10.95 7.54
C MET A 1 -13.92 -10.70 6.43
N ILE A 2 -15.21 -10.68 6.77
CA ILE A 2 -16.29 -10.32 5.84
C ILE A 2 -17.14 -9.29 6.57
N CYS A 3 -17.02 -8.02 6.16
CA CYS A 3 -17.81 -6.93 6.70
C CYS A 3 -19.10 -6.81 5.86
N LEU A 4 -20.20 -7.41 6.32
CA LEU A 4 -21.51 -7.16 5.74
C LEU A 4 -22.09 -5.91 6.40
N ARG A 5 -21.93 -4.76 5.75
CA ARG A 5 -22.75 -3.57 6.00
C ARG A 5 -24.17 -3.83 5.48
N THR A 6 -24.97 -4.57 6.24
CA THR A 6 -26.43 -4.52 6.08
C THR A 6 -26.99 -3.70 7.23
N THR A 7 -27.34 -2.47 6.89
CA THR A 7 -28.18 -1.59 7.70
C THR A 7 -29.48 -2.32 8.07
N GLY A 8 -29.56 -2.78 9.33
CA GLY A 8 -30.80 -2.70 10.10
C GLY A 8 -31.69 -3.93 10.25
N ILE A 9 -31.19 -5.09 10.70
CA ILE A 9 -32.11 -6.17 11.15
C ILE A 9 -31.89 -6.69 12.59
N LEU A 10 -30.72 -6.52 13.23
CA LEU A 10 -30.49 -7.07 14.58
C LEU A 10 -29.91 -6.05 15.58
N ARG A 11 -30.50 -4.85 15.68
CA ARG A 11 -30.13 -3.84 16.69
C ARG A 11 -31.00 -3.85 17.95
N ARG A 12 -31.68 -4.95 18.26
CA ARG A 12 -32.29 -5.14 19.59
C ARG A 12 -31.30 -5.85 20.49
N TRP A 13 -30.65 -5.09 21.37
CA TRP A 13 -29.68 -5.51 22.40
C TRP A 13 -30.19 -6.58 23.39
N GLN A 14 -31.40 -7.09 23.21
CA GLN A 14 -31.99 -8.17 24.00
C GLN A 14 -31.68 -9.57 23.47
N VAL A 15 -31.37 -9.76 22.19
CA VAL A 15 -31.35 -11.11 21.58
C VAL A 15 -29.94 -11.70 21.39
N ALA A 16 -28.92 -10.85 21.21
CA ALA A 16 -27.53 -11.28 21.01
C ALA A 16 -26.57 -10.47 21.88
N CYS A 17 -25.54 -11.13 22.41
CA CYS A 17 -24.42 -10.51 23.10
C CYS A 17 -23.20 -10.44 22.18
N LEU A 18 -22.48 -9.33 22.24
CA LEU A 18 -21.14 -9.22 21.70
C LEU A 18 -20.21 -10.03 22.60
N VAL A 19 -19.56 -11.07 22.07
CA VAL A 19 -18.70 -11.95 22.89
C VAL A 19 -17.26 -11.49 22.85
N ASP A 20 -16.84 -10.80 21.77
CA ASP A 20 -15.62 -9.99 21.67
C ASP A 20 -15.63 -9.24 20.33
N ILE A 21 -14.88 -8.12 20.22
CA ILE A 21 -14.79 -7.30 18.99
C ILE A 21 -14.28 -8.12 17.78
N VAL A 22 -13.58 -9.24 18.03
CA VAL A 22 -12.95 -10.07 16.99
C VAL A 22 -13.69 -11.40 16.73
N CYS A 23 -14.58 -11.84 17.63
CA CYS A 23 -15.19 -13.18 17.57
C CYS A 23 -16.70 -13.21 17.23
N GLY A 24 -17.29 -12.08 16.86
CA GLY A 24 -18.65 -12.02 16.32
C GLY A 24 -19.76 -11.99 17.37
N TYR A 25 -20.97 -12.33 16.94
CA TYR A 25 -22.19 -12.25 17.75
C TYR A 25 -22.65 -13.64 18.18
N ARG A 26 -23.07 -13.78 19.44
CA ARG A 26 -23.71 -15.01 19.96
C ARG A 26 -25.12 -14.69 20.43
N LEU A 27 -26.08 -15.53 20.07
CA LEU A 27 -27.43 -15.49 20.65
C LEU A 27 -27.34 -15.77 22.15
N LYS A 28 -28.01 -14.95 22.96
CA LYS A 28 -28.16 -15.25 24.39
C LYS A 28 -28.93 -16.58 24.53
N ASP A 29 -28.51 -17.41 25.47
CA ASP A 29 -29.20 -18.66 25.83
C ASP A 29 -29.38 -19.66 24.67
N PHE A 30 -28.45 -19.67 23.71
CA PHE A 30 -28.46 -20.60 22.56
C PHE A 30 -28.52 -22.09 22.95
N SER A 31 -28.05 -22.44 24.16
CA SER A 31 -28.15 -23.78 24.73
C SER A 31 -29.59 -24.20 25.04
N GLU A 32 -30.48 -23.25 25.28
CA GLU A 32 -31.90 -23.47 25.62
C GLU A 32 -32.82 -23.47 24.39
N VAL A 33 -32.29 -23.05 23.23
CA VAL A 33 -33.05 -23.06 21.98
C VAL A 33 -33.20 -24.50 21.48
N GLY A 34 -34.45 -24.93 21.32
CA GLY A 34 -34.83 -26.24 20.80
C GLY A 34 -34.29 -26.47 19.39
N ALA A 35 -34.11 -27.75 19.02
CA ALA A 35 -33.61 -28.13 17.69
C ALA A 35 -34.51 -27.59 16.55
N GLU A 36 -35.82 -27.51 16.80
CA GLU A 36 -36.80 -27.01 15.84
C GLU A 36 -36.65 -25.51 15.56
N ASP A 37 -36.50 -24.68 16.60
CA ASP A 37 -36.23 -23.25 16.44
C ASP A 37 -34.87 -22.98 15.78
N LYS A 38 -33.85 -23.78 16.09
CA LYS A 38 -32.53 -23.71 15.41
C LYS A 38 -32.67 -23.97 13.92
N ASN A 39 -33.40 -25.02 13.55
CA ASN A 39 -33.61 -25.36 12.15
C ASN A 39 -34.41 -24.27 11.42
N ARG A 40 -35.43 -23.67 12.06
CA ARG A 40 -36.15 -22.51 11.51
C ARG A 40 -35.22 -21.33 11.24
N LEU A 41 -34.37 -20.98 12.21
CA LEU A 41 -33.42 -19.87 12.08
C LEU A 41 -32.37 -20.13 10.99
N ILE A 42 -31.90 -21.38 10.85
CA ILE A 42 -30.99 -21.75 9.76
C ILE A 42 -31.69 -21.59 8.41
N ALA A 43 -32.92 -22.09 8.28
CA ALA A 43 -33.70 -21.97 7.04
C ALA A 43 -33.93 -20.49 6.66
N GLU A 44 -34.31 -19.63 7.61
CA GLU A 44 -34.45 -18.18 7.38
C GLU A 44 -33.12 -17.52 6.98
N CYS A 45 -32.00 -17.96 7.56
CA CYS A 45 -30.68 -17.47 7.17
C CYS A 45 -30.32 -17.90 5.75
N GLU A 46 -30.55 -19.16 5.40
CA GLU A 46 -30.28 -19.73 4.08
C GLU A 46 -31.12 -19.04 3.00
N GLU A 47 -32.41 -18.80 3.25
CA GLU A 47 -33.31 -18.05 2.36
C GLU A 47 -32.78 -16.63 2.12
N LYS A 48 -32.41 -15.90 3.17
CA LYS A 48 -31.86 -14.55 3.01
C LYS A 48 -30.51 -14.52 2.29
N ILE A 49 -29.67 -15.54 2.50
CA ILE A 49 -28.41 -15.68 1.77
C ILE A 49 -28.70 -15.95 0.29
N ALA A 50 -29.66 -16.82 -0.03
CA ALA A 50 -30.08 -17.12 -1.40
C ALA A 50 -30.62 -15.87 -2.11
N ASP A 51 -31.54 -15.13 -1.47
CA ASP A 51 -32.07 -13.85 -1.98
C ASP A 51 -30.96 -12.83 -2.24
N TYR A 52 -30.00 -12.72 -1.31
CA TYR A 52 -28.85 -11.84 -1.47
C TYR A 52 -27.97 -12.28 -2.65
N ILE A 53 -27.79 -13.59 -2.82
CA ILE A 53 -27.02 -14.17 -3.92
C ILE A 53 -27.69 -13.90 -5.27
N GLU A 54 -28.99 -14.14 -5.38
CA GLU A 54 -29.77 -13.93 -6.59
C GLU A 54 -29.79 -12.44 -6.99
N ARG A 55 -30.05 -11.54 -6.04
CA ARG A 55 -30.07 -10.09 -6.31
C ARG A 55 -28.76 -9.52 -6.83
N ARG A 56 -27.62 -10.07 -6.41
CA ARG A 56 -26.28 -9.53 -6.75
C ARG A 56 -25.58 -10.33 -7.84
N GLY A 57 -25.99 -11.58 -8.07
CA GLY A 57 -25.43 -12.48 -9.08
C GLY A 57 -23.93 -12.74 -8.90
N SER A 58 -23.21 -12.94 -10.00
CA SER A 58 -21.76 -13.17 -10.03
C SER A 58 -20.91 -11.99 -9.53
N ASN A 59 -21.48 -10.80 -9.35
CA ASN A 59 -20.78 -9.62 -8.83
C ASN A 59 -20.38 -9.73 -7.35
N ILE A 60 -20.99 -10.64 -6.59
CA ILE A 60 -20.67 -10.88 -5.17
C ILE A 60 -19.22 -11.33 -5.02
N TRP A 61 -18.70 -12.04 -6.01
CA TRP A 61 -17.35 -12.59 -5.98
C TRP A 61 -16.35 -11.75 -6.75
N GLN A 62 -16.77 -10.70 -7.47
CA GLN A 62 -15.86 -9.88 -8.27
C GLN A 62 -14.77 -9.20 -7.42
N HIS A 63 -15.09 -8.78 -6.19
CA HIS A 63 -14.09 -8.23 -5.27
C HIS A 63 -13.14 -9.28 -4.67
N ARG A 64 -13.50 -10.58 -4.73
CA ARG A 64 -12.64 -11.70 -4.31
C ARG A 64 -11.91 -12.37 -5.47
N SER A 65 -12.41 -12.19 -6.69
CA SER A 65 -11.66 -12.59 -7.87
C SER A 65 -10.31 -11.87 -7.79
N ASN A 66 -9.24 -12.58 -8.11
CA ASN A 66 -7.90 -12.02 -8.15
C ASN A 66 -7.78 -11.10 -9.37
N ALA A 67 -8.70 -10.14 -9.51
CA ALA A 67 -8.87 -9.26 -10.66
C ALA A 67 -7.64 -8.39 -10.90
N LYS A 68 -6.81 -8.19 -9.86
CA LYS A 68 -5.49 -7.55 -9.98
C LYS A 68 -4.41 -8.44 -10.59
N GLY A 69 -4.73 -9.69 -10.95
CA GLY A 69 -3.87 -10.64 -11.64
C GLY A 69 -2.74 -11.21 -10.78
N TYR A 70 -2.21 -12.34 -11.22
CA TYR A 70 -1.07 -12.99 -10.60
C TYR A 70 0.22 -12.51 -11.26
N VAL A 71 1.11 -11.88 -10.49
CA VAL A 71 2.47 -11.60 -10.94
C VAL A 71 3.33 -12.84 -10.65
N PRO A 72 3.92 -13.50 -11.67
CA PRO A 72 4.80 -14.64 -11.48
C PRO A 72 5.92 -14.35 -10.49
N GLY A 73 6.28 -15.36 -9.67
CA GLY A 73 7.37 -15.23 -8.69
C GLY A 73 8.72 -14.86 -9.33
N SER A 74 9.00 -15.33 -10.55
CA SER A 74 10.19 -14.98 -11.32
C SER A 74 10.24 -13.49 -11.67
N ILE A 75 9.13 -12.93 -12.17
CA ILE A 75 9.02 -11.50 -12.45
C ILE A 75 9.17 -10.70 -11.16
N ARG A 76 8.50 -11.12 -10.09
CA ARG A 76 8.63 -10.47 -8.77
C ARG A 76 10.08 -10.45 -8.30
N TYR A 77 10.80 -11.55 -8.45
CA TYR A 77 12.22 -11.62 -8.09
C TYR A 77 13.07 -10.65 -8.92
N GLU A 78 12.89 -10.59 -10.24
CA GLU A 78 13.66 -9.69 -11.10
C GLU A 78 13.40 -8.21 -10.80
N VAL A 79 12.14 -7.82 -10.52
CA VAL A 79 11.81 -6.44 -10.11
C VAL A 79 12.53 -6.07 -8.80
N LEU A 80 12.44 -6.93 -7.78
CA LEU A 80 13.07 -6.67 -6.49
C LEU A 80 14.60 -6.66 -6.58
N LYS A 81 15.18 -7.55 -7.38
CA LYS A 81 16.62 -7.61 -7.65
C LYS A 81 17.11 -6.35 -8.36
N ARG A 82 16.39 -5.88 -9.38
CA ARG A 82 16.68 -4.60 -10.07
C ARG A 82 16.68 -3.44 -9.08
N ALA A 83 15.67 -3.37 -8.22
CA ALA A 83 15.52 -2.33 -7.21
C ALA A 83 16.48 -2.49 -6.01
N LYS A 84 17.43 -3.44 -6.06
CA LYS A 84 18.36 -3.77 -4.96
C LYS A 84 17.64 -3.97 -3.62
N TYR A 85 16.45 -4.57 -3.66
CA TYR A 85 15.59 -4.79 -2.49
C TYR A 85 15.27 -3.51 -1.71
N ARG A 86 15.11 -2.38 -2.41
CA ARG A 86 14.68 -1.09 -1.85
C ARG A 86 13.44 -0.57 -2.54
N CYS A 87 12.69 0.28 -1.84
CA CYS A 87 11.59 1.04 -2.43
C CYS A 87 12.17 2.05 -3.44
N GLU A 88 11.75 2.01 -4.69
CA GLU A 88 12.24 2.90 -5.76
C GLU A 88 11.80 4.35 -5.55
N LEU A 89 10.77 4.62 -4.74
CA LEU A 89 10.37 5.99 -4.37
C LEU A 89 11.11 6.53 -3.14
N CYS A 90 11.11 5.80 -2.01
CA CYS A 90 11.61 6.33 -0.73
C CYS A 90 12.94 5.75 -0.26
N GLY A 91 13.49 4.75 -0.95
CA GLY A 91 14.78 4.13 -0.62
C GLY A 91 14.77 3.13 0.56
N ALA A 92 13.66 2.98 1.28
CA ALA A 92 13.55 2.06 2.42
C ALA A 92 13.88 0.61 2.03
N SER A 93 14.61 -0.10 2.91
CA SER A 93 15.08 -1.47 2.68
C SER A 93 13.97 -2.51 2.88
N ALA A 94 14.03 -3.62 2.13
CA ALA A 94 13.17 -4.80 2.36
C ALA A 94 13.32 -5.40 3.76
N GLU A 95 14.41 -5.12 4.46
CA GLU A 95 14.64 -5.51 5.86
C GLU A 95 13.80 -4.68 6.85
N GLU A 96 13.47 -3.43 6.47
CA GLU A 96 12.74 -2.48 7.30
C GLU A 96 11.24 -2.47 6.96
N VAL A 97 10.91 -2.66 5.67
CA VAL A 97 9.54 -2.55 5.16
C VAL A 97 9.20 -3.64 4.16
N ALA A 98 7.93 -4.03 4.11
CA ALA A 98 7.44 -4.93 3.08
C ALA A 98 7.40 -4.24 1.70
N LEU A 99 8.00 -4.88 0.70
CA LEU A 99 7.99 -4.43 -0.69
C LEU A 99 6.94 -5.17 -1.54
N HIS A 100 6.28 -4.40 -2.38
CA HIS A 100 5.30 -4.83 -3.38
C HIS A 100 5.82 -4.53 -4.79
N VAL A 101 5.37 -5.35 -5.74
CA VAL A 101 5.56 -5.07 -7.17
C VAL A 101 4.32 -4.32 -7.61
N ASP A 102 4.51 -3.08 -8.03
CA ASP A 102 3.46 -2.17 -8.47
C ASP A 102 3.61 -1.87 -9.96
N HIS A 103 2.49 -1.62 -10.63
CA HIS A 103 2.48 -1.19 -12.03
C HIS A 103 2.81 0.30 -12.12
N ILE A 104 3.75 0.67 -12.99
CA ILE A 104 4.05 2.06 -13.33
C ILE A 104 2.80 2.66 -13.94
N ILE A 105 2.41 2.18 -15.13
CA ILE A 105 1.11 2.47 -15.73
C ILE A 105 0.09 1.48 -15.15
N PRO A 106 -0.92 1.93 -14.38
CA PRO A 106 -1.92 1.04 -13.82
C PRO A 106 -2.71 0.29 -14.90
N ARG A 107 -3.19 -0.92 -14.58
CA ARG A 107 -3.97 -1.75 -15.52
C ARG A 107 -5.23 -1.07 -16.06
N ASN A 108 -5.92 -0.28 -15.23
CA ASN A 108 -7.10 0.48 -15.64
C ASN A 108 -6.79 1.58 -16.68
N LYS A 109 -5.52 1.95 -16.85
CA LYS A 109 -5.00 2.84 -17.89
C LYS A 109 -4.32 2.10 -19.05
N GLY A 110 -4.47 0.78 -19.13
CA GLY A 110 -3.91 -0.04 -20.22
C GLY A 110 -2.48 -0.54 -19.98
N GLY A 111 -1.96 -0.44 -18.76
CA GLY A 111 -0.64 -0.96 -18.41
C GLY A 111 -0.55 -2.49 -18.55
N GLN A 112 0.54 -2.96 -19.13
CA GLN A 112 0.83 -4.38 -19.36
C GLN A 112 1.45 -5.05 -18.12
N ASP A 113 1.37 -6.37 -18.05
CA ASP A 113 1.99 -7.19 -16.99
C ASP A 113 3.45 -7.58 -17.33
N ASP A 114 4.22 -6.61 -17.82
CA ASP A 114 5.60 -6.81 -18.25
C ASP A 114 6.60 -6.24 -17.25
N LEU A 115 7.81 -6.81 -17.20
CA LEU A 115 8.90 -6.36 -16.33
C LEU A 115 9.21 -4.85 -16.48
N SER A 116 9.04 -4.31 -17.69
CA SER A 116 9.23 -2.90 -18.01
C SER A 116 8.18 -1.97 -17.41
N ASN A 117 7.00 -2.49 -17.03
CA ASN A 117 5.92 -1.73 -16.41
C ASN A 117 5.84 -1.97 -14.89
N PHE A 118 6.83 -2.65 -14.30
CA PHE A 118 6.86 -2.93 -12.86
C PHE A 118 7.91 -2.11 -12.12
N GLN A 119 7.55 -1.68 -10.92
CA GLN A 119 8.41 -1.02 -9.94
C GLN A 119 8.25 -1.60 -8.53
N ALA A 120 9.29 -1.48 -7.70
CA ALA A 120 9.30 -1.96 -6.33
C ALA A 120 8.93 -0.83 -5.36
N LEU A 121 7.78 -0.93 -4.70
CA LEU A 121 7.32 0.09 -3.74
C LEU A 121 7.02 -0.53 -2.38
N CYS A 122 7.32 0.20 -1.30
CA CYS A 122 6.85 -0.18 0.03
C CYS A 122 5.34 0.01 0.14
N ILE A 123 4.72 -0.64 1.13
CA ILE A 123 3.26 -0.57 1.34
C ILE A 123 2.73 0.87 1.41
N THR A 124 3.43 1.77 2.13
CA THR A 124 3.03 3.17 2.30
C THR A 124 3.07 3.93 0.99
N CYS A 125 4.18 3.83 0.24
CA CYS A 125 4.35 4.48 -1.06
C CYS A 125 3.33 3.98 -2.08
N ASN A 126 3.10 2.67 -2.13
CA ASN A 126 2.14 2.04 -3.03
C ASN A 126 0.70 2.53 -2.76
N ILE A 127 0.30 2.59 -1.48
CA ILE A 127 -1.02 3.10 -1.08
C ILE A 127 -1.19 4.59 -1.42
N ASN A 128 -0.12 5.38 -1.35
CA ASN A 128 -0.16 6.79 -1.68
C ASN A 128 -0.25 7.03 -3.19
N LYS A 129 0.49 6.26 -4.01
CA LYS A 129 0.42 6.34 -5.48
C LYS A 129 -0.97 5.98 -6.02
N ARG A 130 -1.53 4.87 -5.52
CA ARG A 130 -2.80 4.28 -5.99
C ARG A 130 -2.80 3.96 -7.50
N ASP A 131 -3.93 3.49 -8.00
CA ASP A 131 -4.17 3.26 -9.42
C ASP A 131 -4.52 4.57 -10.18
N LEU A 132 -4.06 5.73 -9.69
CA LEU A 132 -4.40 7.07 -10.21
C LEU A 132 -3.23 7.75 -10.95
N ASP A 133 -2.00 7.40 -10.61
CA ASP A 133 -0.78 7.99 -11.12
C ASP A 133 0.02 6.95 -11.93
N ASP A 134 0.73 7.41 -12.96
CA ASP A 134 1.63 6.63 -13.80
C ASP A 134 3.12 6.98 -13.61
N ALA A 135 3.45 7.70 -12.52
CA ALA A 135 4.81 8.01 -12.14
C ALA A 135 5.74 6.78 -12.12
N ASP A 136 6.86 6.93 -12.81
CA ASP A 136 7.97 5.99 -12.85
C ASP A 136 9.04 6.42 -11.84
N PHE A 137 9.17 5.68 -10.74
CA PHE A 137 10.15 5.97 -9.70
C PHE A 137 11.46 5.20 -9.89
N ARG A 138 11.59 4.42 -10.97
CA ARG A 138 12.88 3.85 -11.33
C ARG A 138 13.84 4.99 -11.68
N GLY A 139 15.11 4.88 -11.31
CA GLY A 139 16.06 5.95 -11.62
C GLY A 139 16.10 7.08 -10.58
N VAL A 140 15.20 7.12 -9.58
CA VAL A 140 15.21 8.19 -8.56
C VAL A 140 16.52 8.19 -7.78
N ALA A 141 17.05 6.99 -7.46
CA ALA A 141 18.33 6.86 -6.80
C ALA A 141 19.49 7.40 -7.67
N GLU A 142 19.46 7.09 -8.96
CA GLU A 142 20.43 7.54 -9.95
C GLU A 142 20.38 9.07 -10.15
N ALA A 143 19.19 9.66 -10.07
CA ALA A 143 19.00 11.11 -10.16
C ALA A 143 19.72 11.87 -9.02
N TYR A 144 19.81 11.28 -7.82
CA TYR A 144 20.61 11.87 -6.72
C TYR A 144 22.12 11.88 -6.99
N GLY A 145 22.60 11.08 -7.96
CA GLY A 145 23.98 11.08 -8.42
C GLY A 145 24.32 12.24 -9.35
N TYR A 146 23.33 12.99 -9.84
CA TYR A 146 23.59 14.15 -10.68
C TYR A 146 24.36 15.22 -9.90
N ARG A 147 25.41 15.74 -10.53
CA ARG A 147 26.24 16.84 -10.02
C ARG A 147 26.46 17.81 -11.18
N GLU A 148 26.16 19.07 -10.95
CA GLU A 148 26.35 20.14 -11.94
C GLU A 148 27.76 20.73 -11.76
N ALA A 149 28.50 20.85 -12.87
CA ALA A 149 29.81 21.48 -12.85
C ALA A 149 29.68 22.95 -12.42
N GLU A 150 30.64 23.44 -11.63
CA GLU A 150 30.63 24.81 -11.08
C GLU A 150 29.49 25.09 -10.08
N CYS A 151 28.67 24.10 -9.70
CA CYS A 151 27.66 24.27 -8.66
C CYS A 151 28.32 24.22 -7.28
N VAL A 152 28.19 25.31 -6.51
CA VAL A 152 28.73 25.45 -5.15
C VAL A 152 28.26 24.35 -4.18
N PHE A 153 27.10 23.74 -4.44
CA PHE A 153 26.56 22.63 -3.65
C PHE A 153 26.97 21.25 -4.16
N CYS A 154 27.36 21.13 -5.44
CA CYS A 154 27.83 19.87 -6.02
C CYS A 154 29.34 19.67 -5.83
N GLU A 155 30.09 20.77 -5.82
CA GLU A 155 31.55 20.81 -5.69
C GLU A 155 31.96 21.43 -4.34
N VAL A 156 31.36 20.95 -3.25
CA VAL A 156 31.73 21.39 -1.91
C VAL A 156 33.14 20.92 -1.61
N SER A 157 34.03 21.86 -1.30
CA SER A 157 35.40 21.55 -0.91
C SER A 157 35.45 21.00 0.52
N ALA A 158 36.23 19.94 0.74
CA ALA A 158 36.27 19.22 2.02
C ALA A 158 36.66 20.10 3.22
N ASP A 159 37.40 21.19 2.98
CA ASP A 159 37.78 22.19 4.00
C ASP A 159 36.59 23.02 4.51
N ARG A 160 35.47 23.05 3.77
CA ARG A 160 34.27 23.79 4.16
C ARG A 160 33.25 22.94 4.93
N ILE A 161 33.40 21.61 4.93
CA ILE A 161 32.51 20.67 5.61
C ILE A 161 32.83 20.65 7.10
N ILE A 162 31.84 21.01 7.93
CA ILE A 162 31.93 21.03 9.39
C ILE A 162 31.44 19.70 9.99
N ALA A 163 30.44 19.10 9.35
CA ALA A 163 29.87 17.82 9.72
C ALA A 163 29.26 17.15 8.48
N GLU A 164 29.24 15.83 8.46
CA GLU A 164 28.66 15.05 7.36
C GLU A 164 27.95 13.81 7.90
N ASN A 165 26.99 13.31 7.14
CA ASN A 165 26.44 11.97 7.27
C ASN A 165 26.11 11.42 5.89
N GLU A 166 25.53 10.21 5.83
CA GLU A 166 25.20 9.54 4.56
C GLU A 166 24.27 10.35 3.63
N LEU A 167 23.55 11.34 4.16
CA LEU A 167 22.51 12.08 3.43
C LEU A 167 22.81 13.58 3.27
N CYS A 168 23.74 14.16 4.03
CA CYS A 168 24.01 15.59 3.99
C CYS A 168 25.37 16.00 4.53
N ASP A 169 25.87 17.10 3.95
CA ASP A 169 27.01 17.85 4.46
C ASP A 169 26.52 19.17 5.08
N ALA A 170 27.11 19.53 6.21
CA ALA A 170 26.94 20.82 6.86
C ALA A 170 28.17 21.69 6.57
N ILE A 171 27.96 22.87 5.99
CA ILE A 171 29.01 23.82 5.63
C ILE A 171 28.78 25.16 6.33
N ARG A 172 29.85 25.94 6.56
CA ARG A 172 29.68 27.32 7.03
C ARG A 172 29.08 28.15 5.91
N ASP A 173 28.01 28.89 6.23
CA ASP A 173 27.42 29.82 5.28
C ASP A 173 28.44 30.90 4.88
N GLY A 174 28.58 31.09 3.57
CA GLY A 174 29.46 32.07 2.96
C GLY A 174 28.75 33.05 2.02
N LEU A 175 27.42 32.90 1.81
CA LEU A 175 26.49 33.65 0.91
C LEU A 175 26.98 33.86 -0.55
N LEU A 176 26.21 33.58 -1.62
CA LEU A 176 24.92 34.16 -2.02
C LEU A 176 24.00 33.08 -2.60
N ALA A 177 22.75 33.07 -2.14
CA ALA A 177 21.69 32.20 -2.65
C ALA A 177 21.24 32.62 -4.06
N HIS A 178 21.68 31.90 -5.10
CA HIS A 178 21.02 31.92 -6.41
C HIS A 178 21.12 30.57 -7.11
N SER A 179 20.22 29.64 -6.79
CA SER A 179 19.75 28.65 -7.76
C SER A 179 18.37 28.14 -7.33
N PRO A 180 17.32 28.29 -8.15
CA PRO A 180 15.97 27.85 -7.81
C PRO A 180 15.78 26.33 -7.82
N TYR A 181 16.82 25.54 -8.14
CA TYR A 181 16.70 24.10 -8.41
C TYR A 181 17.34 23.18 -7.36
N HIS A 182 18.05 23.70 -6.36
CA HIS A 182 18.70 22.86 -5.35
C HIS A 182 17.90 22.86 -4.04
N GLN A 183 17.00 21.89 -3.89
CA GLN A 183 16.48 21.47 -2.58
C GLN A 183 17.47 20.51 -1.91
N SER A 184 18.69 20.96 -1.61
CA SER A 184 19.51 20.25 -0.64
C SER A 184 18.89 20.47 0.74
N LYS A 185 18.58 19.40 1.48
CA LYS A 185 18.28 19.47 2.91
C LYS A 185 19.56 19.82 3.66
N GLN A 186 20.03 21.06 3.54
CA GLN A 186 21.09 21.60 4.37
C GLN A 186 20.44 22.25 5.58
N LEU A 187 20.83 21.79 6.77
CA LEU A 187 20.60 22.53 8.00
C LEU A 187 21.59 23.69 8.01
N PHE A 188 21.09 24.88 7.71
CA PHE A 188 21.80 26.12 7.94
C PHE A 188 21.92 26.32 9.46
N VAL A 189 23.13 26.40 9.99
CA VAL A 189 23.41 26.77 11.38
C VAL A 189 24.10 28.12 11.41
#